data_AF-A0A1G8CEI0-F1
#
_entry.id   AF-A0A1G8CEI0-F1
#
_cell.length_a   1.000
_cell.length_b   1.000
_cell.length_c   1.000
_cell.angle_alpha   90.00
_cell.angle_beta   90.00
_cell.angle_gamma   90.00
#
_symmetry.space_group_name_H-M   'P 1'
#
loop_
_entity.id
_entity.type
_entity.pdbx_description
1 polymer ?
#
loop_
_entity_poly.entity_id
_entity_poly.type
_entity_poly.pdbx_seq_one_letter_code
_entity_poly.pdbx_strand_id
1 'polypeptide(L)'
;MKRFLSAYLPTLLAFLVLDGLWLGVLMGPTYRDWLGPLMLARPVIFPAVLFYLIYIVGIVLIGVLPGVGRASLRYAAGYSALLGLMAYGTYDLTNWATLQGWPSQLALVDWAWGTFASGVAGAVGYWVSRKLG
;
A
#
# COMPACT_ATOMS: atom_id res chain seq x y z
N MET A 1 -13.30 -12.84 14.73
CA MET A 1 -13.88 -11.80 13.84
C MET A 1 -13.70 -10.38 14.36
N LYS A 2 -14.13 -10.03 15.59
CA LYS A 2 -14.00 -8.64 16.12
C LYS A 2 -12.58 -8.06 16.03
N ARG A 3 -11.57 -8.84 16.45
CA ARG A 3 -10.15 -8.44 16.41
C ARG A 3 -9.57 -8.25 15.00
N PHE A 4 -10.09 -8.98 14.00
CA PHE A 4 -9.65 -8.81 12.62
C PHE A 4 -10.26 -7.53 12.04
N LEU A 5 -11.56 -7.30 12.26
CA LEU A 5 -12.25 -6.10 11.78
C LEU A 5 -11.70 -4.82 12.41
N SER A 6 -11.34 -4.84 13.71
CA SER A 6 -10.73 -3.71 14.40
C SER A 6 -9.32 -3.37 13.90
N ALA A 7 -8.65 -4.28 13.21
CA ALA A 7 -7.40 -4.05 12.50
C ALA A 7 -7.62 -3.65 11.04
N TYR A 8 -8.49 -4.36 10.35
CA TYR A 8 -8.70 -4.23 8.92
C TYR A 8 -9.25 -2.86 8.52
N LEU A 9 -10.32 -2.39 9.17
CA LEU A 9 -10.94 -1.11 8.82
C LEU A 9 -10.01 0.09 8.98
N PRO A 10 -9.33 0.31 10.12
CA PRO A 10 -8.41 1.43 10.25
C PRO A 10 -7.20 1.34 9.32
N THR A 11 -6.67 0.12 9.07
CA THR A 11 -5.59 -0.06 8.10
C THR A 11 -6.05 0.30 6.69
N LEU A 12 -7.22 -0.18 6.27
CA LEU A 12 -7.80 0.12 4.96
C LEU A 12 -8.00 1.62 4.78
N LEU A 13 -8.64 2.28 5.75
CA LEU A 13 -8.88 3.72 5.68
C LEU A 13 -7.57 4.52 5.63
N ALA A 14 -6.59 4.16 6.46
CA ALA A 14 -5.29 4.83 6.44
C ALA A 14 -4.60 4.68 5.08
N PHE A 15 -4.60 3.47 4.53
CA PHE A 15 -4.00 3.21 3.22
C PHE A 15 -4.71 3.95 2.09
N LEU A 16 -6.05 3.92 2.05
CA LEU A 16 -6.84 4.64 1.04
C LEU A 16 -6.63 6.16 1.10
N VAL A 17 -6.49 6.73 2.29
CA VAL A 17 -6.20 8.17 2.45
C VAL A 17 -4.82 8.50 1.90
N LEU A 18 -3.81 7.69 2.24
CA LEU A 18 -2.44 7.89 1.75
C LEU A 18 -2.37 7.72 0.22
N ASP A 19 -3.00 6.68 -0.31
CA ASP A 19 -2.97 6.38 -1.73
C ASP A 19 -3.80 7.39 -2.55
N GLY A 20 -4.94 7.83 -2.00
CA GLY A 20 -5.72 8.92 -2.58
C GLY A 20 -4.95 10.25 -2.62
N LEU A 21 -4.17 10.56 -1.58
CA LEU A 21 -3.28 11.72 -1.57
C LEU A 21 -2.17 11.59 -2.63
N TRP A 22 -1.59 10.40 -2.76
CA TRP A 22 -0.56 10.09 -3.75
C TRP A 22 -1.06 10.29 -5.18
N LEU A 23 -2.12 9.58 -5.56
CA LEU A 23 -2.67 9.60 -6.91
C LEU A 23 -3.37 10.91 -7.24
N GLY A 24 -4.07 11.51 -6.28
CA GLY A 24 -4.89 12.70 -6.51
C GLY A 24 -4.11 14.01 -6.48
N VAL A 25 -3.11 14.12 -5.61
CA VAL A 25 -2.45 15.41 -5.31
C VAL A 25 -0.96 15.39 -5.64
N LEU A 26 -0.24 14.36 -5.23
CA LEU A 26 1.22 14.36 -5.30
C LEU A 26 1.76 13.94 -6.67
N MET A 27 1.20 12.86 -7.23
CA MET A 27 1.74 12.21 -8.42
C MET A 27 0.77 12.15 -9.60
N GLY A 28 -0.49 12.56 -9.45
CA GLY A 28 -1.48 12.48 -10.54
C GLY A 28 -1.03 13.09 -11.88
N PRO A 29 -0.50 14.34 -11.91
CA PRO A 29 0.07 14.92 -13.13
C PRO A 29 1.30 14.15 -13.63
N THR A 30 2.23 13.84 -12.72
CA THR A 30 3.47 13.10 -13.04
C THR A 30 3.19 11.73 -13.65
N TYR A 31 2.19 11.01 -13.16
CA TYR A 31 1.73 9.73 -13.71
C TYR A 31 1.27 9.88 -15.16
N ARG A 32 0.48 10.93 -15.46
CA ARG A 32 0.03 11.21 -16.84
C ARG A 32 1.20 11.54 -17.76
N ASP A 33 2.16 12.34 -17.28
CA ASP A 33 3.31 12.76 -18.07
C ASP A 33 4.30 11.61 -18.31
N TRP A 34 4.56 10.78 -17.30
CA TRP A 34 5.55 9.71 -17.38
C TRP A 34 5.02 8.44 -18.05
N LEU A 35 3.77 8.05 -17.77
CA LEU A 35 3.17 6.88 -18.43
C LEU A 35 2.69 7.22 -19.84
N GLY A 36 2.21 8.44 -20.07
CA GLY A 36 1.74 8.92 -21.37
C GLY A 36 0.81 7.90 -22.06
N PRO A 37 1.21 7.32 -23.21
CA PRO A 37 0.40 6.33 -23.94
C PRO A 37 0.10 5.02 -23.19
N LEU A 38 0.86 4.68 -22.15
CA LEU A 38 0.60 3.49 -21.32
C LEU A 38 -0.63 3.66 -20.40
N MET A 39 -1.04 4.90 -20.15
CA MET A 39 -2.14 5.19 -19.24
C MET A 39 -3.50 4.99 -19.93
N LEU A 40 -4.37 4.20 -19.30
CA LEU A 40 -5.75 4.06 -19.78
C LEU A 40 -6.50 5.39 -19.65
N ALA A 41 -7.31 5.72 -20.67
CA ALA A 41 -8.20 6.89 -20.64
C ALA A 41 -9.23 6.82 -19.50
N ARG A 42 -9.63 5.60 -19.12
CA ARG A 42 -10.50 5.34 -17.96
C ARG A 42 -9.93 4.16 -17.17
N PRO A 43 -9.63 4.33 -15.87
CA PRO A 43 -9.20 3.21 -15.03
C PRO A 43 -10.24 2.10 -14.97
N VAL A 44 -9.78 0.85 -14.98
CA VAL A 44 -10.65 -0.29 -14.70
C VAL A 44 -10.82 -0.39 -13.18
N ILE A 45 -12.02 -0.08 -12.68
CA ILE A 45 -12.28 0.08 -11.24
C ILE A 45 -12.19 -1.26 -10.49
N PHE A 46 -12.65 -2.36 -11.09
CA PHE A 46 -12.74 -3.64 -10.39
C PHE A 46 -11.39 -4.18 -9.90
N PRO A 47 -10.32 -4.27 -10.73
CA PRO A 47 -9.00 -4.68 -10.25
C PRO A 47 -8.43 -3.77 -9.16
N ALA A 48 -8.66 -2.45 -9.26
CA ALA A 48 -8.20 -1.49 -8.24
C ALA A 48 -8.86 -1.74 -6.88
N VAL A 49 -10.18 -1.89 -6.85
CA VAL A 49 -10.92 -2.22 -5.62
C VAL A 49 -10.46 -3.56 -5.04
N LEU A 50 -10.31 -4.58 -5.89
CA LEU A 50 -9.87 -5.90 -5.46
C LEU A 50 -8.46 -5.87 -4.85
N PHE A 51 -7.55 -5.10 -5.46
CA PHE A 51 -6.21 -4.86 -4.91
C PHE A 51 -6.29 -4.29 -3.50
N TYR A 52 -7.02 -3.19 -3.27
CA TYR A 52 -7.11 -2.60 -1.93
C TYR A 52 -7.67 -3.60 -0.91
N LEU A 53 -8.71 -4.36 -1.27
CA LEU A 53 -9.30 -5.31 -0.33
C LEU A 53 -8.33 -6.45 0.03
N ILE A 54 -7.66 -7.04 -0.96
CA ILE A 54 -6.73 -8.17 -0.73
C ILE A 54 -5.45 -7.69 -0.06
N TYR A 55 -4.89 -6.56 -0.51
CA TYR A 55 -3.61 -6.07 -0.02
C TYR A 55 -3.65 -5.75 1.48
N ILE A 56 -4.75 -5.17 1.95
CA ILE A 56 -4.94 -4.89 3.37
C ILE A 56 -5.04 -6.16 4.22
N VAL A 57 -5.58 -7.26 3.69
CA VAL A 57 -5.53 -8.56 4.39
C VAL A 57 -4.07 -8.94 4.68
N GLY A 58 -3.17 -8.77 3.70
CA GLY A 58 -1.74 -8.99 3.86
C GLY A 58 -1.13 -8.13 4.97
N ILE A 59 -1.37 -6.82 4.95
CA ILE A 59 -0.87 -5.90 5.99
C ILE A 59 -1.36 -6.31 7.37
N VAL A 60 -2.64 -6.68 7.49
CA VAL A 60 -3.24 -7.06 8.77
C VAL A 60 -2.67 -8.36 9.32
N LEU A 61 -2.56 -9.39 8.48
CA LEU A 61 -2.10 -10.72 8.91
C LEU A 61 -0.60 -10.77 9.18
N ILE A 62 0.21 -10.04 8.41
CA ILE A 62 1.68 -10.08 8.49
C ILE A 62 2.21 -9.02 9.46
N GLY A 63 1.65 -7.81 9.44
CA GLY A 63 2.11 -6.68 10.26
C GLY A 63 1.26 -6.47 11.51
N VAL A 64 -0.01 -6.11 11.33
CA VAL A 64 -0.84 -5.54 12.40
C VAL A 64 -1.13 -6.53 13.51
N LEU A 65 -1.74 -7.69 13.20
CA LEU A 65 -2.15 -8.65 14.23
C LEU A 65 -0.96 -9.22 15.01
N PRO A 66 0.15 -9.65 14.37
CA PRO A 66 1.32 -10.08 15.11
C PRO A 66 1.97 -8.94 15.89
N GLY A 67 1.94 -7.70 15.37
CA GLY A 67 2.39 -6.51 16.09
C GLY A 67 1.58 -6.26 17.37
N VAL A 68 0.24 -6.36 17.30
CA VAL A 68 -0.65 -6.26 18.47
C VAL A 68 -0.35 -7.37 19.47
N GLY A 69 -0.19 -8.62 19.02
CA GLY A 69 0.16 -9.75 19.88
C GLY A 69 1.51 -9.59 20.59
N ARG A 70 2.47 -8.91 19.96
CA ARG A 70 3.79 -8.60 20.52
C ARG A 70 3.88 -7.26 21.24
N ALA A 71 2.77 -6.50 21.32
CA ALA A 71 2.76 -5.12 21.80
C ALA A 71 3.85 -4.22 21.15
N SER A 72 4.14 -4.44 19.87
CA SER A 72 5.25 -3.80 19.16
C SER A 72 4.77 -3.03 17.92
N LEU A 73 4.73 -1.70 18.04
CA LEU A 73 4.49 -0.80 16.91
C LEU A 73 5.56 -0.96 15.83
N ARG A 74 6.83 -1.14 16.25
CA ARG A 74 7.96 -1.35 15.33
C ARG A 74 7.76 -2.61 14.48
N TYR A 75 7.23 -3.69 15.08
CA TYR A 75 6.90 -4.89 14.34
C TYR A 75 5.79 -4.61 13.32
N ALA A 76 4.69 -3.99 13.76
CA ALA A 76 3.56 -3.70 12.88
C ALA A 76 3.96 -2.82 11.69
N ALA A 77 4.66 -1.71 11.94
CA ALA A 77 5.12 -0.81 10.89
C ALA A 77 6.17 -1.48 10.00
N GLY A 78 7.17 -2.15 10.59
CA GLY A 78 8.29 -2.75 9.86
C GLY A 78 7.87 -3.89 8.93
N TYR A 79 7.03 -4.81 9.40
CA TYR A 79 6.57 -5.92 8.55
C TYR A 79 5.51 -5.51 7.53
N SER A 80 4.74 -4.46 7.81
CA SER A 80 3.85 -3.86 6.80
C SER A 80 4.64 -3.12 5.73
N ALA A 81 5.70 -2.39 6.11
CA ALA A 81 6.62 -1.77 5.17
C ALA A 81 7.36 -2.82 4.33
N LEU A 82 7.81 -3.92 4.93
CA LEU A 82 8.43 -5.03 4.21
C LEU A 82 7.47 -5.65 3.17
N LEU A 83 6.20 -5.81 3.51
CA LEU A 83 5.19 -6.24 2.55
C LEU A 83 5.03 -5.22 1.40
N GLY A 84 5.01 -3.92 1.71
CA GLY A 84 5.04 -2.83 0.72
C GLY A 84 6.24 -2.92 -0.22
N LEU A 85 7.43 -3.07 0.36
CA LEU A 85 8.68 -3.24 -0.36
C LEU A 85 8.60 -4.42 -1.34
N MET A 86 8.07 -5.56 -0.91
CA MET A 86 7.94 -6.73 -1.77
C MET A 86 6.86 -6.57 -2.84
N ALA A 87 5.66 -6.09 -2.48
CA ALA A 87 4.53 -6.02 -3.39
C ALA A 87 4.73 -4.95 -4.48
N TYR A 88 5.08 -3.73 -4.08
CA TYR A 88 5.36 -2.66 -5.04
C TYR A 88 6.65 -2.94 -5.79
N GLY A 89 7.68 -3.49 -5.12
CA GLY A 89 8.90 -3.89 -5.80
C GLY A 89 8.66 -4.95 -6.87
N THR A 90 7.79 -5.93 -6.59
CA THR A 90 7.41 -6.95 -7.59
C THR A 90 6.74 -6.30 -8.79
N TYR A 91 5.83 -5.36 -8.59
CA TYR A 91 5.16 -4.64 -9.67
C TYR A 91 6.13 -3.77 -10.47
N ASP A 92 6.77 -2.80 -9.80
CA ASP A 92 7.58 -1.76 -10.43
C ASP A 92 8.89 -2.29 -11.03
N LEU A 93 9.63 -3.12 -10.30
CA LEU A 93 10.92 -3.62 -10.77
C LEU A 93 10.73 -4.63 -11.90
N THR A 94 9.68 -5.45 -11.86
CA THR A 94 9.40 -6.41 -12.94
C THR A 94 8.92 -5.69 -14.19
N ASN A 95 8.04 -4.69 -14.06
CA ASN A 95 7.62 -3.87 -15.20
C ASN A 95 8.81 -3.12 -15.81
N TRP A 96 9.68 -2.53 -14.99
CA TRP A 96 10.89 -1.88 -15.48
C TRP A 96 11.83 -2.86 -16.21
N ALA A 97 11.96 -4.09 -15.70
CA ALA A 97 12.80 -5.11 -16.33
C ALA A 97 12.24 -5.66 -17.64
N THR A 98 10.92 -5.62 -17.87
CA THR A 98 10.28 -6.38 -18.96
C THR A 98 9.56 -5.52 -20.00
N LEU A 99 9.17 -4.28 -19.67
CA LEU A 99 8.42 -3.40 -20.57
C LEU A 99 9.30 -2.26 -21.10
N GLN A 100 9.28 -2.03 -22.41
CA GLN A 100 10.09 -0.99 -23.06
C GLN A 100 9.71 0.46 -22.66
N GLY A 101 8.47 0.69 -22.25
CA GLY A 101 7.94 2.02 -21.94
C GLY A 101 7.85 2.34 -20.45
N TRP A 102 8.30 1.46 -19.54
CA TRP A 102 8.12 1.67 -18.11
C TRP A 102 9.17 2.64 -17.54
N PRO A 103 8.78 3.82 -17.00
CA PRO A 103 9.73 4.80 -16.52
C PRO A 103 10.44 4.34 -15.25
N SER A 104 11.77 4.37 -15.22
CA SER A 104 12.55 3.95 -14.06
C SER A 104 12.35 4.88 -12.85
N GLN A 105 12.17 6.17 -13.09
CA GLN A 105 11.87 7.15 -12.05
C GLN A 105 10.52 6.86 -11.40
N LEU A 106 9.51 6.45 -12.20
CA LEU A 106 8.22 6.03 -11.66
C LEU A 106 8.39 4.81 -10.78
N ALA A 107 9.09 3.79 -11.29
CA ALA A 107 9.33 2.55 -10.58
C ALA A 107 9.96 2.78 -9.20
N LEU A 108 11.01 3.61 -9.12
CA LEU A 108 11.71 3.87 -7.87
C LEU A 108 10.87 4.68 -6.87
N VAL A 109 10.16 5.69 -7.37
CA VAL A 109 9.36 6.60 -6.54
C VAL A 109 8.11 5.91 -6.01
N ASP A 110 7.40 5.15 -6.85
CA ASP A 110 6.21 4.40 -6.43
C ASP A 110 6.58 3.24 -5.50
N TRP A 111 7.70 2.56 -5.75
CA TRP A 111 8.22 1.52 -4.85
C TRP A 111 8.54 2.05 -3.44
N ALA A 112 9.22 3.20 -3.37
CA ALA A 112 9.52 3.85 -2.10
C ALA A 112 8.23 4.30 -1.39
N TRP A 113 7.28 4.87 -2.13
CA TRP A 113 6.00 5.30 -1.58
C TRP A 113 5.16 4.13 -1.06
N GLY A 114 5.02 3.05 -1.84
CA GLY A 114 4.28 1.86 -1.43
C GLY A 114 4.85 1.20 -0.18
N THR A 115 6.18 1.18 -0.04
CA THR A 115 6.88 0.76 1.18
C THR A 115 6.49 1.63 2.38
N PHE A 116 6.57 2.95 2.22
CA PHE A 116 6.24 3.92 3.27
C PHE A 116 4.76 3.85 3.66
N ALA A 117 3.86 3.93 2.68
CA ALA A 117 2.41 3.96 2.88
C ALA A 117 1.92 2.69 3.61
N SER A 118 2.47 1.53 3.24
CA SER A 118 2.15 0.25 3.90
C SER A 118 2.62 0.23 5.35
N GLY A 119 3.82 0.74 5.64
CA GLY A 119 4.33 0.89 6.99
C GLY A 119 3.45 1.79 7.86
N VAL A 120 3.03 2.95 7.33
CA VAL A 120 2.14 3.89 8.02
C VAL A 120 0.75 3.28 8.24
N ALA A 121 0.16 2.63 7.22
CA ALA A 121 -1.14 1.97 7.35
C ALA A 121 -1.10 0.85 8.41
N GLY A 122 -0.02 0.06 8.45
CA GLY A 122 0.21 -0.94 9.49
C GLY A 122 0.35 -0.34 10.89
N ALA A 123 1.06 0.79 11.02
CA ALA A 123 1.18 1.52 12.27
C ALA A 123 -0.18 2.03 12.77
N VAL A 124 -0.97 2.66 11.91
CA VAL A 124 -2.32 3.16 12.25
C VAL A 124 -3.24 2.00 12.64
N GLY A 125 -3.24 0.92 11.86
CA GLY A 125 -3.98 -0.30 12.16
C GLY A 125 -3.67 -0.85 13.55
N TYR A 126 -2.38 -0.93 13.90
CA TYR A 126 -1.94 -1.37 15.22
C TYR A 126 -2.46 -0.45 16.34
N TRP A 127 -2.29 0.86 16.20
CA TRP A 127 -2.68 1.83 17.22
C TRP A 127 -4.18 1.78 17.51
N VAL A 128 -5.00 1.69 16.47
CA VAL A 128 -6.46 1.63 16.62
C VAL A 128 -6.89 0.26 17.16
N SER A 129 -6.33 -0.83 16.64
CA SER A 129 -6.61 -2.19 17.12
C SER A 129 -6.35 -2.37 18.60
N ARG A 130 -5.25 -1.79 19.10
CA ARG A 130 -4.87 -1.86 20.52
C ARG A 130 -5.79 -1.09 21.46
N LYS A 131 -6.56 -0.13 20.94
CA LYS A 131 -7.54 0.65 21.71
C LYS A 131 -8.93 0.02 21.70
N LEU A 132 -9.25 -0.74 20.64
CA LEU A 132 -10.56 -1.36 20.42
C LEU A 132 -10.64 -2.84 20.85
N GLY A 133 -9.50 -3.49 21.10
CA GLY A 133 -9.40 -4.84 21.61
C GLY A 133 -8.99 -4.85 23.07
#